data_AF-A0A967XKN7-F1
#
_entry.id   AF-A0A967XKN7-F1
#
_cell.length_a   1.000
_cell.length_b   1.000
_cell.length_c   1.000
_cell.angle_alpha   90.00
_cell.angle_beta   90.00
_cell.angle_gamma   90.00
#
_symmetry.space_group_name_H-M   'P 1'
#
loop_
_entity.id
_entity.type
_entity.pdbx_description
1 polymer ?
#
loop_
_entity_poly.entity_id
_entity_poly.type
_entity_poly.pdbx_seq_one_letter_code
_entity_poly.pdbx_strand_id
1 'polypeptide(L)'
;MAILTVVAVVAATCSGGDGTATPASTSPPAEPPGDGGDAGGDTDDGDVAEPDGGTPEEEFETVPGFVDEAAFRARQADYLAHATEQLDPSSALNVLAHVTRAKREGTRLDLSSVTPESLAGPLDDIRGWRDTSDFDALYLLNLLHAGDEVLPTATVDAITDALLGFEYWYTEPTPDDVVDDKYYWSENHRIIFHTVELLAGNRWPDETFRNDGRTGAEHAADARERILTWMEEKARFGFTEWHSDVYYQKDV
;
A
#
# COMPACT_ATOMS: atom_id res chain seq x y z
N MET A 1 -14.12 5.18 8.36
CA MET A 1 -12.92 6.00 8.68
C MET A 1 -11.90 5.27 9.59
N ALA A 2 -11.93 3.93 9.70
CA ALA A 2 -11.04 3.16 10.58
C ALA A 2 -10.09 2.18 9.84
N ILE A 3 -10.20 2.07 8.52
CA ILE A 3 -9.47 1.06 7.71
C ILE A 3 -8.09 1.58 7.24
N LEU A 4 -7.90 2.90 7.12
CA LEU A 4 -6.65 3.48 6.59
C LEU A 4 -5.47 3.53 7.59
N THR A 5 -5.66 3.22 8.87
CA THR A 5 -4.57 3.35 9.87
C THR A 5 -3.61 2.14 9.89
N VAL A 6 -3.91 1.06 9.16
CA VAL A 6 -3.09 -0.17 9.20
C VAL A 6 -1.80 -0.04 8.38
N VAL A 7 -1.83 0.66 7.24
CA VAL A 7 -0.70 0.73 6.28
C VAL A 7 0.52 1.48 6.84
N ALA A 8 0.31 2.49 7.70
CA ALA A 8 1.40 3.32 8.22
C ALA A 8 2.34 2.63 9.22
N VAL A 9 1.90 1.56 9.89
CA VAL A 9 2.68 0.93 10.99
C VAL A 9 3.54 -0.23 10.49
N VAL A 10 3.17 -0.88 9.38
CA VAL A 10 3.85 -2.07 8.87
C VAL A 10 5.14 -1.71 8.11
N ALA A 11 5.17 -0.60 7.37
CA ALA A 11 6.30 -0.22 6.53
C ALA A 11 7.58 0.25 7.27
N ALA A 12 7.51 0.46 8.59
CA ALA A 12 8.50 1.28 9.28
C ALA A 12 9.34 0.52 10.33
N THR A 13 9.11 -0.79 10.52
CA THR A 13 9.74 -1.57 11.58
C THR A 13 11.11 -2.19 11.27
N CYS A 14 11.57 -2.29 10.02
CA CYS A 14 12.78 -3.10 9.72
C CYS A 14 13.70 -2.61 8.58
N SER A 15 13.71 -1.33 8.20
CA SER A 15 14.77 -0.81 7.30
C SER A 15 16.09 -0.62 8.05
N GLY A 16 16.76 -1.72 8.38
CA GLY A 16 18.07 -1.69 9.01
C GLY A 16 18.73 -3.07 9.09
N GLY A 17 19.67 -3.34 8.18
CA GLY A 17 20.69 -4.36 8.40
C GLY A 17 21.20 -5.07 7.15
N ASP A 18 22.34 -4.60 6.62
CA ASP A 18 23.25 -5.42 5.81
C ASP A 18 23.66 -6.68 6.58
N GLY A 19 23.55 -7.86 5.97
CA GLY A 19 23.92 -9.10 6.65
C GLY A 19 24.01 -10.31 5.74
N THR A 20 25.23 -10.64 5.32
CA THR A 20 25.62 -11.91 4.69
C THR A 20 25.11 -13.13 5.48
N ALA A 21 24.16 -13.89 4.92
CA ALA A 21 23.68 -15.13 5.50
C ALA A 21 24.53 -16.34 5.06
N THR A 22 25.01 -17.13 6.02
CA THR A 22 25.61 -18.46 5.78
C THR A 22 24.50 -19.51 5.92
N PRO A 23 24.38 -20.52 5.03
CA PRO A 23 23.21 -21.41 5.02
C PRO A 23 23.28 -22.47 6.13
N ALA A 24 22.15 -22.67 6.82
CA ALA A 24 21.92 -23.78 7.73
C ALA A 24 21.36 -25.01 7.00
N SER A 25 21.73 -26.19 7.48
CA SER A 25 21.50 -27.53 6.92
C SER A 25 20.01 -27.92 6.84
N THR A 26 19.62 -28.48 5.70
CA THR A 26 18.28 -29.03 5.42
C THR A 26 18.14 -30.48 5.89
N SER A 27 16.95 -30.86 6.37
CA SER A 27 16.47 -32.24 6.42
C SER A 27 15.20 -32.34 5.56
N PRO A 28 14.96 -33.45 4.84
CA PRO A 28 13.89 -33.55 3.85
C PRO A 28 12.51 -33.80 4.47
N PRO A 29 11.41 -33.35 3.82
CA PRO A 29 10.06 -33.63 4.26
C PRO A 29 9.60 -35.06 3.92
N ALA A 30 8.65 -35.59 4.68
CA ALA A 30 8.04 -36.89 4.51
C ALA A 30 6.90 -36.87 3.46
N GLU A 31 6.73 -37.98 2.73
CA GLU A 31 5.72 -38.16 1.66
C GLU A 31 4.27 -38.19 2.19
N PRO A 32 3.29 -37.68 1.42
CA PRO A 32 1.86 -37.83 1.74
C PRO A 32 1.27 -39.16 1.24
N PRO A 33 0.21 -39.69 1.88
CA PRO A 33 -0.45 -40.91 1.43
C PRO A 33 -1.38 -40.67 0.22
N GLY A 34 -1.48 -41.70 -0.61
CA GLY A 34 -2.06 -41.67 -1.96
C GLY A 34 -3.57 -41.51 -2.06
N ASP A 35 -3.96 -40.89 -3.16
CA ASP A 35 -5.32 -40.62 -3.64
C ASP A 35 -5.96 -41.90 -4.22
N GLY A 36 -7.17 -42.19 -3.76
CA GLY A 36 -8.05 -43.24 -4.27
C GLY A 36 -9.32 -42.58 -4.79
N GLY A 37 -9.35 -42.30 -6.09
CA GLY A 37 -10.50 -41.70 -6.75
C GLY A 37 -11.69 -42.64 -6.85
N ASP A 38 -12.89 -42.06 -6.84
CA ASP A 38 -14.06 -42.62 -7.50
C ASP A 38 -14.89 -41.48 -8.12
N ALA A 39 -15.43 -41.77 -9.29
CA ALA A 39 -16.12 -40.84 -10.17
C ALA A 39 -17.63 -41.12 -10.15
N GLY A 40 -18.45 -40.07 -10.23
CA GLY A 40 -19.82 -40.20 -10.73
C GLY A 40 -20.81 -39.20 -10.17
N GLY A 41 -21.59 -38.56 -11.05
CA GLY A 41 -22.85 -37.90 -10.70
C GLY A 41 -23.12 -36.64 -11.51
N ASP A 42 -23.93 -36.79 -12.55
CA ASP A 42 -24.43 -35.74 -13.47
C ASP A 42 -25.75 -35.12 -12.96
N THR A 43 -26.10 -33.97 -13.55
CA THR A 43 -27.38 -33.21 -13.56
C THR A 43 -27.71 -32.25 -12.42
N ASP A 44 -27.87 -30.95 -12.72
CA ASP A 44 -29.19 -30.29 -12.91
C ASP A 44 -29.01 -28.79 -13.22
N ASP A 45 -29.54 -28.35 -14.37
CA ASP A 45 -29.60 -26.93 -14.78
C ASP A 45 -30.80 -26.28 -14.07
N GLY A 46 -30.52 -25.57 -12.98
CA GLY A 46 -31.50 -24.77 -12.23
C GLY A 46 -31.27 -23.27 -12.42
N ASP A 47 -32.29 -22.57 -12.93
CA ASP A 47 -32.40 -21.10 -13.06
C ASP A 47 -31.85 -20.36 -11.82
N VAL A 48 -30.78 -19.58 -12.00
CA VAL A 48 -30.22 -18.72 -10.94
C VAL A 48 -30.93 -17.38 -10.99
N ALA A 49 -31.78 -17.12 -10.00
CA ALA A 49 -32.36 -15.80 -9.80
C ALA A 49 -31.25 -14.80 -9.44
N GLU A 50 -31.28 -13.62 -10.08
CA GLU A 50 -30.44 -12.46 -9.77
C GLU A 50 -30.46 -12.16 -8.26
N PRO A 51 -29.30 -12.08 -7.58
CA PRO A 51 -29.26 -11.77 -6.15
C PRO A 51 -29.70 -10.32 -5.90
N ASP A 52 -30.64 -10.16 -4.98
CA ASP A 52 -31.15 -8.89 -4.47
C ASP A 52 -29.97 -8.00 -4.00
N GLY A 53 -29.86 -6.80 -4.55
CA GLY A 53 -28.74 -5.86 -4.39
C GLY A 53 -28.64 -5.19 -3.02
N GLY A 54 -29.14 -5.83 -1.96
CA GLY A 54 -28.95 -5.40 -0.58
C GLY A 54 -27.75 -6.11 0.03
N THR A 55 -26.65 -5.39 0.26
CA THR A 55 -25.60 -5.88 1.16
C THR A 55 -26.22 -6.11 2.53
N PRO A 56 -26.24 -7.35 3.06
CA PRO A 56 -26.58 -7.55 4.45
C PRO A 56 -25.55 -6.79 5.28
N GLU A 57 -26.01 -5.90 6.17
CA GLU A 57 -25.18 -5.37 7.25
C GLU A 57 -24.93 -6.53 8.23
N GLU A 58 -24.09 -7.50 7.84
CA GLU A 58 -23.56 -8.46 8.78
C GLU A 58 -22.66 -7.69 9.75
N GLU A 59 -23.12 -7.52 10.98
CA GLU A 59 -22.28 -7.13 12.09
C GLU A 59 -21.18 -8.19 12.24
N PHE A 60 -20.00 -7.92 11.66
CA PHE A 60 -18.82 -8.75 11.87
C PHE A 60 -18.50 -8.76 13.36
N GLU A 61 -18.67 -9.90 14.02
CA GLU A 61 -18.18 -10.10 15.39
C GLU A 61 -16.68 -9.80 15.42
N THR A 62 -16.27 -8.85 16.27
CA THR A 62 -14.86 -8.57 16.50
C THR A 62 -14.24 -9.75 17.26
N VAL A 63 -13.62 -10.66 16.52
CA VAL A 63 -12.84 -11.76 17.10
C VAL A 63 -11.51 -11.18 17.62
N PRO A 64 -11.07 -11.50 18.85
CA PRO A 64 -9.75 -11.10 19.33
C PRO A 64 -8.67 -11.59 18.35
N GLY A 65 -7.79 -10.68 17.91
CA GLY A 65 -6.64 -11.05 17.09
C GLY A 65 -5.68 -11.99 17.83
N PHE A 66 -4.75 -12.62 17.09
CA PHE A 66 -3.74 -13.52 17.67
C PHE A 66 -2.82 -12.85 18.71
N VAL A 67 -2.76 -11.52 18.73
CA VAL A 67 -1.96 -10.72 19.66
C VAL A 67 -2.91 -9.92 20.56
N ASP A 68 -2.64 -9.94 21.87
CA ASP A 68 -3.37 -9.12 22.83
C ASP A 68 -3.34 -7.63 22.42
N GLU A 69 -4.50 -6.98 22.40
CA GLU A 69 -4.62 -5.63 21.88
C GLU A 69 -3.79 -4.63 22.71
N ALA A 70 -3.78 -4.76 24.03
CA ALA A 70 -3.01 -3.87 24.90
C ALA A 70 -1.50 -4.02 24.63
N ALA A 71 -1.02 -5.26 24.48
CA ALA A 71 0.36 -5.54 24.09
C ALA A 71 0.70 -4.96 22.71
N PHE A 72 -0.19 -5.10 21.72
CA PHE A 72 0.01 -4.53 20.39
C PHE A 72 0.07 -2.99 20.43
N ARG A 73 -0.84 -2.35 21.16
CA ARG A 73 -0.86 -0.90 21.36
C ARG A 73 0.40 -0.39 22.07
N ALA A 74 0.87 -1.10 23.09
CA ALA A 74 2.11 -0.76 23.78
C ALA A 74 3.31 -0.78 22.83
N ARG A 75 3.42 -1.81 21.97
CA ARG A 75 4.50 -1.87 20.97
C ARG A 75 4.44 -0.76 19.94
N GLN A 76 3.24 -0.35 19.51
CA GLN A 76 3.11 0.81 18.63
C GLN A 76 3.59 2.09 19.32
N ALA A 77 3.29 2.27 20.61
CA ALA A 77 3.75 3.43 21.37
C ALA A 77 5.27 3.45 21.52
N ASP A 78 5.89 2.30 21.86
CA ASP A 78 7.35 2.17 21.95
C ASP A 78 8.03 2.46 20.61
N TYR A 79 7.48 1.92 19.51
CA TYR A 79 7.96 2.19 18.16
C TYR A 79 7.91 3.68 17.83
N LEU A 80 6.74 4.32 18.02
CA LEU A 80 6.57 5.75 17.73
C LEU A 80 7.50 6.60 18.61
N ALA A 81 7.70 6.24 19.87
CA ALA A 81 8.61 6.96 20.76
C ALA A 81 10.05 6.96 20.21
N HIS A 82 10.51 5.82 19.71
CA HIS A 82 11.84 5.68 19.11
C HIS A 82 11.95 6.35 17.73
N ALA A 83 11.00 6.08 16.84
CA ALA A 83 11.01 6.60 15.46
C ALA A 83 10.90 8.13 15.38
N THR A 84 10.45 8.78 16.46
CA THR A 84 10.25 10.23 16.54
C THR A 84 11.24 10.94 17.46
N GLU A 85 12.37 10.31 17.80
CA GLU A 85 13.45 10.97 18.57
C GLU A 85 14.03 12.19 17.83
N GLN A 86 14.11 12.12 16.50
CA GLN A 86 14.55 13.21 15.64
C GLN A 86 13.64 13.30 14.41
N LEU A 87 13.33 14.52 14.00
CA LEU A 87 12.61 14.79 12.76
C LEU A 87 13.60 14.81 11.60
N ASP A 88 13.39 13.92 10.63
CA ASP A 88 14.06 13.94 9.33
C ASP A 88 13.04 14.42 8.27
N PRO A 89 13.12 15.69 7.82
CA PRO A 89 12.18 16.25 6.86
C PRO A 89 12.34 15.66 5.45
N SER A 90 13.39 14.87 5.19
CA SER A 90 13.59 14.21 3.90
C SER A 90 12.94 12.82 3.81
N SER A 91 12.50 12.27 4.93
CA SER A 91 11.89 10.94 5.00
C SER A 91 10.37 11.04 5.22
N ALA A 92 9.58 10.74 4.18
CA ALA A 92 8.11 10.75 4.28
C ALA A 92 7.60 9.84 5.41
N LEU A 93 8.23 8.68 5.63
CA LEU A 93 7.88 7.75 6.70
C LEU A 93 8.23 8.30 8.09
N ASN A 94 9.38 8.98 8.25
CA ASN A 94 9.71 9.62 9.52
C ASN A 94 8.70 10.74 9.85
N VAL A 95 8.40 11.60 8.87
CA VAL A 95 7.39 12.66 9.03
C VAL A 95 6.02 12.07 9.38
N LEU A 96 5.60 11.00 8.70
CA LEU A 96 4.36 10.28 8.99
C LEU A 96 4.33 9.71 10.43
N ALA A 97 5.46 9.20 10.94
CA ALA A 97 5.56 8.73 12.32
C ALA A 97 5.37 9.89 13.33
N HIS A 98 5.99 11.05 13.08
CA HIS A 98 5.80 12.26 13.90
C HIS A 98 4.34 12.73 13.89
N VAL A 99 3.72 12.80 12.71
CA VAL A 99 2.31 13.15 12.55
C VAL A 99 1.41 12.17 13.32
N THR A 100 1.66 10.86 13.17
CA THR A 100 0.89 9.81 13.83
C THR A 100 0.99 9.90 15.34
N ARG A 101 2.20 10.12 15.88
CA ARG A 101 2.42 10.29 17.31
C ARG A 101 1.73 11.55 17.84
N ALA A 102 1.88 12.67 17.15
CA ALA A 102 1.27 13.93 17.54
C ALA A 102 -0.27 13.83 17.60
N LYS A 103 -0.89 13.17 16.61
CA LYS A 103 -2.33 12.89 16.60
C LYS A 103 -2.77 12.00 17.77
N ARG A 104 -2.00 10.96 18.12
CA ARG A 104 -2.32 10.06 19.24
C ARG A 104 -2.21 10.76 20.59
N GLU A 105 -1.21 11.62 20.76
CA GLU A 105 -0.95 12.31 22.02
C GLU A 105 -1.69 13.66 22.14
N GLY A 106 -2.31 14.14 21.06
CA GLY A 106 -2.95 15.45 21.01
C GLY A 106 -1.96 16.62 21.11
N THR A 107 -0.72 16.42 20.65
CA THR A 107 0.34 17.42 20.73
C THR A 107 0.46 18.23 19.45
N ARG A 108 1.00 19.45 19.56
CA ARG A 108 1.30 20.29 18.40
C ARG A 108 2.59 19.83 17.74
N LEU A 109 2.59 19.76 16.42
CA LEU A 109 3.74 19.42 15.59
C LEU A 109 4.09 20.60 14.68
N ASP A 110 5.37 20.90 14.54
CA ASP A 110 5.89 21.88 13.59
C ASP A 110 6.57 21.14 12.44
N LEU A 111 6.02 21.26 11.24
CA LEU A 111 6.54 20.67 10.00
C LEU A 111 7.01 21.73 9.00
N SER A 112 7.35 22.93 9.48
CA SER A 112 7.83 24.02 8.60
C SER A 112 9.11 23.67 7.82
N SER A 113 9.89 22.70 8.28
CA SER A 113 11.06 22.17 7.58
C SER A 113 10.76 21.13 6.50
N VAL A 114 9.53 20.60 6.44
CA VAL A 114 9.10 19.61 5.43
C VAL A 114 8.65 20.37 4.19
N THR A 115 9.60 20.73 3.34
CA THR A 115 9.37 21.53 2.13
C THR A 115 9.43 20.64 0.87
N PRO A 116 9.02 21.13 -0.31
CA PRO A 116 9.25 20.40 -1.56
C PRO A 116 10.72 20.03 -1.76
N GLU A 117 11.64 20.90 -1.36
CA GLU A 117 13.09 20.65 -1.46
C GLU A 117 13.58 19.58 -0.49
N SER A 118 13.00 19.48 0.71
CA SER A 118 13.37 18.41 1.64
C SER A 118 12.93 17.05 1.12
N LEU A 119 11.78 17.00 0.43
CA LEU A 119 11.23 15.79 -0.22
C LEU A 119 11.66 15.65 -1.69
N ALA A 120 12.74 16.31 -2.13
CA ALA A 120 13.15 16.28 -3.54
C ALA A 120 13.42 14.86 -4.05
N GLY A 121 14.03 13.99 -3.23
CA GLY A 121 14.31 12.60 -3.61
C GLY A 121 13.08 11.83 -4.12
N PRO A 122 12.06 11.55 -3.28
CA PRO A 122 10.86 10.83 -3.70
C PRO A 122 10.09 11.56 -4.81
N LEU A 123 10.08 12.90 -4.81
CA LEU A 123 9.42 13.68 -5.87
C LEU A 123 10.14 13.55 -7.23
N ASP A 124 11.47 13.52 -7.21
CA ASP A 124 12.29 13.37 -8.41
C ASP A 124 12.21 11.94 -8.97
N ASP A 125 12.08 10.93 -8.10
CA ASP A 125 11.90 9.54 -8.52
C ASP A 125 10.53 9.32 -9.19
N ILE A 126 9.46 9.87 -8.61
CA ILE A 126 8.11 9.89 -9.21
C ILE A 126 8.11 10.61 -10.57
N ARG A 127 8.63 11.84 -10.61
CA ARG A 127 8.66 12.64 -11.85
C ARG A 127 9.62 12.08 -12.89
N GLY A 128 10.61 11.30 -12.44
CA GLY A 128 11.64 10.69 -13.27
C GLY A 128 11.31 9.27 -13.74
N TRP A 129 10.12 8.74 -13.42
CA TRP A 129 9.68 7.41 -13.85
C TRP A 129 10.63 6.29 -13.43
N ARG A 130 11.22 6.44 -12.24
CA ARG A 130 12.23 5.50 -11.72
C ARG A 130 11.60 4.39 -10.91
N ASP A 131 12.16 3.19 -11.00
CA ASP A 131 11.92 2.15 -10.01
C ASP A 131 12.60 2.54 -8.68
N THR A 132 11.95 2.52 -7.51
CA THR A 132 10.62 1.99 -7.11
C THR A 132 9.68 3.13 -6.67
N SER A 133 9.41 4.09 -7.56
CA SER A 133 8.65 5.31 -7.23
C SER A 133 7.19 5.08 -6.81
N ASP A 134 6.65 3.89 -6.99
CA ASP A 134 5.36 3.46 -6.43
C ASP A 134 5.40 3.40 -4.89
N PHE A 135 6.55 3.04 -4.30
CA PHE A 135 6.73 3.12 -2.85
C PHE A 135 6.71 4.57 -2.36
N ASP A 136 7.37 5.47 -3.09
CA ASP A 136 7.36 6.90 -2.78
C ASP A 136 5.95 7.47 -2.89
N ALA A 137 5.23 7.13 -3.96
CA ALA A 137 3.85 7.54 -4.16
C ALA A 137 2.94 7.04 -3.02
N LEU A 138 3.10 5.78 -2.59
CA LEU A 138 2.39 5.20 -1.45
C LEU A 138 2.68 5.95 -0.14
N TYR A 139 3.95 6.25 0.15
CA TYR A 139 4.32 6.94 1.39
C TYR A 139 3.83 8.38 1.41
N LEU A 140 3.94 9.09 0.29
CA LEU A 140 3.46 10.47 0.18
C LEU A 140 1.93 10.54 0.27
N LEU A 141 1.19 9.61 -0.33
CA LEU A 141 -0.27 9.52 -0.16
C LEU A 141 -0.69 9.25 1.30
N ASN A 142 0.03 8.36 1.99
CA ASN A 142 -0.20 8.13 3.42
C ASN A 142 0.09 9.38 4.26
N LEU A 143 1.16 10.10 3.93
CA LEU A 143 1.48 11.37 4.58
C LEU A 143 0.39 12.43 4.35
N LEU A 144 -0.14 12.56 3.13
CA LEU A 144 -1.27 13.46 2.84
C LEU A 144 -2.53 13.05 3.62
N HIS A 145 -2.88 11.77 3.66
CA HIS A 145 -4.03 11.29 4.43
C HIS A 145 -3.87 11.52 5.94
N ALA A 146 -2.64 11.42 6.44
CA ALA A 146 -2.37 11.54 7.86
C ALA A 146 -2.09 12.97 8.31
N GLY A 147 -1.71 13.90 7.45
CA GLY A 147 -1.18 15.20 7.88
C GLY A 147 -1.31 16.35 6.91
N ASP A 148 -2.23 16.30 5.92
CA ASP A 148 -2.41 17.43 5.00
C ASP A 148 -2.72 18.76 5.72
N GLU A 149 -3.36 18.70 6.89
CA GLU A 149 -3.75 19.87 7.66
C GLU A 149 -2.58 20.53 8.43
N VAL A 150 -1.47 19.81 8.60
CA VAL A 150 -0.27 20.28 9.33
C VAL A 150 0.95 20.46 8.43
N LEU A 151 0.92 19.94 7.21
CA LEU A 151 1.99 20.12 6.22
C LEU A 151 1.96 21.54 5.63
N PRO A 152 3.12 22.10 5.24
CA PRO A 152 3.14 23.34 4.46
C PRO A 152 2.36 23.18 3.15
N THR A 153 1.55 24.17 2.79
CA THR A 153 0.72 24.13 1.56
C THR A 153 1.55 23.85 0.31
N ALA A 154 2.71 24.49 0.17
CA ALA A 154 3.61 24.26 -0.97
C ALA A 154 4.06 22.79 -1.09
N THR A 155 4.23 22.09 0.03
CA THR A 155 4.58 20.67 0.05
C THR A 155 3.40 19.81 -0.37
N VAL A 156 2.19 20.10 0.13
CA VAL A 156 0.96 19.43 -0.29
C VAL A 156 0.75 19.59 -1.80
N ASP A 157 0.93 20.80 -2.32
CA ASP A 157 0.78 21.11 -3.75
C ASP A 157 1.82 20.35 -4.60
N ALA A 158 3.09 20.30 -4.17
CA ALA A 158 4.15 19.59 -4.88
C ALA A 158 3.93 18.08 -4.93
N ILE A 159 3.43 17.48 -3.84
CA ILE A 159 3.08 16.06 -3.79
C ILE A 159 1.85 15.79 -4.68
N THR A 160 0.83 16.64 -4.60
CA THR A 160 -0.39 16.53 -5.42
C THR A 160 -0.06 16.59 -6.90
N ASP A 161 0.77 17.55 -7.31
CA ASP A 161 1.24 17.70 -8.68
C ASP A 161 1.99 16.45 -9.17
N ALA A 162 2.88 15.88 -8.35
CA ALA A 162 3.61 14.67 -8.69
C ALA A 162 2.67 13.47 -8.88
N LEU A 163 1.69 13.28 -8.00
CA LEU A 163 0.72 12.17 -8.06
C LEU A 163 -0.25 12.31 -9.24
N LEU A 164 -0.75 13.52 -9.53
CA LEU A 164 -1.62 13.75 -10.71
C LEU A 164 -0.89 13.57 -12.05
N GLY A 165 0.44 13.49 -12.04
CA GLY A 165 1.26 13.18 -13.22
C GLY A 165 1.89 11.78 -13.20
N PHE A 166 1.60 10.97 -12.18
CA PHE A 166 2.17 9.63 -12.04
C PHE A 166 1.50 8.65 -12.99
N GLU A 167 2.27 7.72 -13.54
CA GLU A 167 1.74 6.60 -14.32
C GLU A 167 1.46 5.43 -13.37
N TYR A 168 0.20 5.04 -13.31
CA TYR A 168 -0.31 4.08 -12.34
C TYR A 168 -0.28 2.64 -12.86
N TRP A 169 -0.19 2.44 -14.17
CA TRP A 169 -0.07 1.11 -14.75
C TRP A 169 0.62 1.10 -16.11
N TYR A 170 1.37 0.03 -16.42
CA TYR A 170 2.16 -0.08 -17.66
C TYR A 170 1.35 0.00 -18.98
N THR A 171 0.02 -0.09 -18.92
CA THR A 171 -0.84 0.05 -20.10
C THR A 171 -1.24 1.50 -20.39
N GLU A 172 -0.92 2.42 -19.48
CA GLU A 172 -1.11 3.83 -19.66
C GLU A 172 -0.10 4.38 -20.69
N PRO A 173 -0.40 5.52 -21.33
CA PRO A 173 0.50 6.12 -22.31
C PRO A 173 1.74 6.73 -21.63
N THR A 174 2.91 6.27 -22.05
CA THR A 174 4.20 6.91 -21.75
C THR A 174 4.54 7.96 -22.83
N PRO A 175 4.97 9.19 -22.47
CA PRO A 175 5.45 10.18 -23.44
C PRO A 175 6.66 9.68 -24.26
N ASP A 176 6.74 10.08 -25.54
CA ASP A 176 7.78 9.60 -26.48
C ASP A 176 9.23 9.86 -26.03
N ASP A 177 9.47 10.90 -25.22
CA ASP A 177 10.79 11.30 -24.72
C ASP A 177 11.11 10.76 -23.32
N VAL A 178 10.20 9.97 -22.73
CA VAL A 178 10.35 9.37 -21.40
C VAL A 178 10.68 7.89 -21.54
N VAL A 179 11.60 7.42 -20.69
CA VAL A 179 11.85 5.99 -20.49
C VAL A 179 11.18 5.59 -19.19
N ASP A 180 10.19 4.72 -19.27
CA ASP A 180 9.60 4.09 -18.10
C ASP A 180 10.55 3.00 -17.56
N ASP A 181 11.16 3.26 -16.41
CA ASP A 181 12.07 2.32 -15.73
C ASP A 181 11.36 1.55 -14.60
N LYS A 182 10.05 1.78 -14.38
CA LYS A 182 9.29 1.19 -13.26
C LYS A 182 9.07 -0.32 -13.45
N TYR A 183 9.08 -1.08 -12.35
CA TYR A 183 8.82 -2.52 -12.38
C TYR A 183 7.41 -2.87 -11.87
N TYR A 184 6.50 -3.28 -12.76
CA TYR A 184 5.08 -3.51 -12.40
C TYR A 184 4.72 -4.95 -12.01
N TRP A 185 5.62 -5.89 -12.26
CA TRP A 185 5.24 -7.31 -12.39
C TRP A 185 5.36 -8.11 -11.10
N SER A 186 6.11 -7.59 -10.13
CA SER A 186 6.27 -8.23 -8.83
C SER A 186 4.92 -8.27 -8.10
N GLU A 187 4.76 -9.23 -7.20
CA GLU A 187 3.54 -9.40 -6.41
C GLU A 187 3.16 -8.12 -5.66
N ASN A 188 4.17 -7.48 -5.06
CA ASN A 188 4.03 -6.27 -4.27
C ASN A 188 3.76 -5.03 -5.14
N HIS A 189 4.47 -4.86 -6.26
CA HIS A 189 4.26 -3.70 -7.13
C HIS A 189 2.84 -3.70 -7.69
N ARG A 190 2.30 -4.86 -8.10
CA ARG A 190 0.91 -4.97 -8.58
C ARG A 190 -0.08 -4.37 -7.58
N ILE A 191 -0.05 -4.83 -6.32
CA ILE A 191 -1.01 -4.35 -5.31
C ILE A 191 -0.74 -2.91 -4.89
N ILE A 192 0.52 -2.47 -4.85
CA ILE A 192 0.88 -1.09 -4.50
C ILE A 192 0.41 -0.12 -5.57
N PHE A 193 0.73 -0.34 -6.86
CA PHE A 193 0.29 0.52 -7.95
C PHE A 193 -1.23 0.71 -7.93
N HIS A 194 -2.00 -0.38 -7.85
CA HIS A 194 -3.45 -0.29 -7.80
C HIS A 194 -3.95 0.37 -6.51
N THR A 195 -3.30 0.16 -5.36
CA THR A 195 -3.65 0.84 -4.11
C THR A 195 -3.40 2.35 -4.21
N VAL A 196 -2.27 2.75 -4.77
CA VAL A 196 -1.92 4.16 -4.99
C VAL A 196 -2.91 4.80 -5.98
N GLU A 197 -3.27 4.11 -7.06
CA GLU A 197 -4.28 4.56 -8.03
C GLU A 197 -5.65 4.76 -7.37
N LEU A 198 -6.10 3.79 -6.57
CA LEU A 198 -7.37 3.87 -5.84
C LEU A 198 -7.37 5.05 -4.85
N LEU A 199 -6.29 5.23 -4.08
CA LEU A 199 -6.19 6.28 -3.08
C LEU A 199 -6.10 7.67 -3.71
N ALA A 200 -5.31 7.82 -4.78
CA ALA A 200 -5.22 9.08 -5.52
C ALA A 200 -6.55 9.43 -6.20
N GLY A 201 -7.17 8.47 -6.87
CA GLY A 201 -8.45 8.65 -7.54
C GLY A 201 -9.58 9.03 -6.57
N ASN A 202 -9.63 8.41 -5.39
CA ASN A 202 -10.60 8.79 -4.35
C ASN A 202 -10.32 10.17 -3.73
N ARG A 203 -9.06 10.59 -3.65
CA ARG A 203 -8.69 11.90 -3.09
C ARG A 203 -9.03 13.05 -4.04
N TRP A 204 -8.88 12.83 -5.34
CA TRP A 204 -9.13 13.84 -6.38
C TRP A 204 -10.09 13.32 -7.46
N PRO A 205 -11.35 13.00 -7.11
CA PRO A 205 -12.27 12.29 -8.01
C PRO A 205 -12.62 13.08 -9.28
N ASP A 206 -12.67 14.42 -9.17
CA ASP A 206 -13.04 15.31 -10.26
C ASP A 206 -11.84 15.84 -11.06
N GLU A 207 -10.61 15.60 -10.59
CA GLU A 207 -9.40 16.06 -11.28
C GLU A 207 -9.06 15.17 -12.46
N THR A 208 -8.48 15.77 -13.49
CA THR A 208 -7.93 15.04 -14.64
C THR A 208 -6.47 14.69 -14.39
N PHE A 209 -6.16 13.41 -14.43
CA PHE A 209 -4.82 12.87 -14.30
C PHE A 209 -4.07 13.03 -15.63
N ARG A 210 -2.85 13.57 -15.56
CA ARG A 210 -2.13 14.08 -16.75
C ARG A 210 -1.37 13.01 -17.51
N ASN A 211 -1.12 11.85 -16.88
CA ASN A 211 -0.54 10.67 -17.51
C ASN A 211 -1.45 10.20 -18.66
N ASP A 212 -2.75 10.01 -18.44
CA ASP A 212 -3.63 9.37 -19.44
C ASP A 212 -4.95 10.12 -19.75
N GLY A 213 -5.23 11.21 -19.03
CA GLY A 213 -6.41 12.05 -19.25
C GLY A 213 -7.70 11.54 -18.61
N ARG A 214 -7.67 10.43 -17.85
CA ARG A 214 -8.82 9.95 -17.07
C ARG A 214 -9.07 10.87 -15.87
N THR A 215 -10.30 10.83 -15.37
CA THR A 215 -10.66 11.45 -14.09
C THR A 215 -10.21 10.58 -12.93
N GLY A 216 -10.04 11.18 -11.74
CA GLY A 216 -9.75 10.41 -10.53
C GLY A 216 -10.82 9.36 -10.21
N ALA A 217 -12.09 9.64 -10.50
CA ALA A 217 -13.17 8.67 -10.33
C ALA A 217 -13.02 7.44 -11.26
N GLU A 218 -12.55 7.63 -12.50
CA GLU A 218 -12.26 6.53 -13.42
C GLU A 218 -11.04 5.71 -12.99
N HIS A 219 -9.97 6.37 -12.52
CA HIS A 219 -8.82 5.70 -11.90
C HIS A 219 -9.25 4.86 -10.68
N ALA A 220 -10.04 5.43 -9.77
CA ALA A 220 -10.52 4.71 -8.60
C ALA A 220 -11.36 3.48 -8.95
N ALA A 221 -12.17 3.57 -10.01
CA ALA A 221 -12.98 2.44 -10.48
C ALA A 221 -12.11 1.31 -11.07
N ASP A 222 -11.16 1.64 -11.95
CA ASP A 222 -10.25 0.65 -12.57
C ASP A 222 -9.35 -0.02 -11.52
N ALA A 223 -8.74 0.79 -10.65
CA ALA A 223 -7.92 0.30 -9.55
C ALA A 223 -8.65 -0.67 -8.63
N ARG A 224 -9.93 -0.40 -8.32
CA ARG A 224 -10.75 -1.29 -7.49
C ARG A 224 -10.93 -2.66 -8.14
N GLU A 225 -11.19 -2.72 -9.44
CA GLU A 225 -11.33 -3.99 -10.16
C GLU A 225 -10.03 -4.80 -10.13
N ARG A 226 -8.89 -4.13 -10.32
CA ARG A 226 -7.56 -4.77 -10.30
C ARG A 226 -7.16 -5.26 -8.91
N ILE A 227 -7.47 -4.50 -7.86
CA ILE A 227 -7.27 -4.92 -6.47
C ILE A 227 -8.08 -6.18 -6.16
N LEU A 228 -9.37 -6.21 -6.55
CA LEU A 228 -10.22 -7.38 -6.31
C LEU A 228 -9.70 -8.60 -7.08
N THR A 229 -9.23 -8.41 -8.32
CA THR A 229 -8.59 -9.47 -9.11
C THR A 229 -7.34 -10.00 -8.43
N TRP A 230 -6.48 -9.11 -7.92
CA TRP A 230 -5.27 -9.51 -7.18
C TRP A 230 -5.63 -10.27 -5.89
N MET A 231 -6.64 -9.80 -5.14
CA MET A 231 -7.12 -10.47 -3.93
C MET A 231 -7.68 -11.86 -4.23
N GLU A 232 -8.46 -12.01 -5.30
CA GLU A 232 -8.98 -13.32 -5.73
C GLU A 232 -7.83 -14.27 -6.10
N GLU A 233 -6.82 -13.78 -6.82
CA GLU A 233 -5.62 -14.54 -7.13
C GLU A 233 -4.91 -15.03 -5.85
N LYS A 234 -4.68 -14.14 -4.88
CA LYS A 234 -4.04 -14.51 -3.61
C LYS A 234 -4.88 -15.46 -2.78
N ALA A 235 -6.20 -15.28 -2.76
CA ALA A 235 -7.12 -16.18 -2.06
C ALA A 235 -7.11 -17.60 -2.65
N ARG A 236 -7.00 -17.70 -3.99
CA ARG A 236 -7.04 -18.98 -4.70
C ARG A 236 -5.70 -19.72 -4.71
N PHE A 237 -4.60 -18.99 -4.89
CA PHE A 237 -3.29 -19.58 -5.15
C PHE A 237 -2.24 -19.29 -4.07
N GLY A 238 -2.55 -18.41 -3.11
CA GLY A 238 -1.60 -17.92 -2.13
C GLY A 238 -0.66 -16.85 -2.69
N PHE A 239 0.26 -16.40 -1.84
CA PHE A 239 1.37 -15.52 -2.21
C PHE A 239 2.36 -16.26 -3.10
N THR A 240 3.09 -15.53 -3.92
CA THR A 240 3.99 -16.08 -4.94
C THR A 240 5.44 -15.62 -4.74
N GLU A 241 5.67 -14.53 -4.01
CA GLU A 241 7.01 -14.08 -3.61
C GLU A 241 7.48 -14.71 -2.28
N TRP A 242 7.56 -16.04 -2.28
CA TRP A 242 8.06 -16.80 -1.13
C TRP A 242 9.49 -16.37 -0.77
N HIS A 243 9.73 -16.09 0.52
CA HIS A 243 11.02 -15.62 1.06
C HIS A 243 11.43 -14.18 0.69
N SER A 244 10.49 -13.35 0.25
CA SER A 244 10.71 -11.91 0.19
C SER A 244 10.42 -11.25 1.54
N ASP A 245 11.30 -11.48 2.51
CA ASP A 245 11.14 -11.01 3.89
C ASP A 245 11.00 -9.49 4.01
N VAL A 246 11.59 -8.74 3.08
CA VAL A 246 11.48 -7.28 3.00
C VAL A 246 10.24 -6.77 2.26
N TYR A 247 9.55 -7.60 1.47
CA TYR A 247 8.37 -7.20 0.68
C TYR A 247 7.04 -7.76 1.18
N TYR A 248 7.03 -8.70 2.12
CA TYR A 248 5.77 -9.12 2.74
C TYR A 248 5.00 -7.92 3.35
N GLN A 249 5.72 -6.95 3.94
CA GLN A 249 5.18 -5.67 4.44
C GLN A 249 4.67 -4.72 3.33
N LYS A 250 4.88 -5.07 2.06
CA LYS A 250 4.43 -4.33 0.88
C LYS A 250 3.21 -4.96 0.23
N ASP A 251 2.93 -6.22 0.53
CA ASP A 251 1.77 -6.97 0.05
C ASP A 251 0.52 -6.82 0.93
N VAL A 252 0.67 -6.42 2.20
CA VAL A 252 -0.38 -6.37 3.24
C VAL A 252 -0.34 -5.12 4.12
#